data_AF-R5ZWT5-F1
#
_entry.id   AF-R5ZWT5-F1
#
_cell.length_a   1.000
_cell.length_b   1.000
_cell.length_c   1.000
_cell.angle_alpha   90.00
_cell.angle_beta   90.00
_cell.angle_gamma   90.00
#
_symmetry.space_group_name_H-M   'P 1'
#
loop_
_entity.id
_entity.type
_entity.pdbx_description
1 polymer ?
#
loop_
_entity_poly.entity_id
_entity_poly.type
_entity_poly.pdbx_seq_one_letter_code
_entity_poly.pdbx_strand_id
1 'polypeptide(L)'
;MLFADLPVTADAYFDADNHNILGFEGKIGDTRMVVSKQGVNLLDTIIDGNTITSSVDGVDIDAGYFVTKSNSQGIKTVIYYATFDMGENTIYVEYSGVENESETVKNNLVDTILKLIENGAFDLSQIQE
;
A
#
# COMPACT_ATOMS: atom_id res chain seq x y z
N MET A 1 -5.82 -8.80 -16.41
CA MET A 1 -6.50 -7.69 -15.72
C MET A 1 -5.68 -7.38 -14.49
N LEU A 2 -5.27 -6.13 -14.29
CA LEU A 2 -4.27 -5.78 -13.27
C LEU A 2 -4.82 -5.86 -11.84
N PHE A 3 -6.11 -5.56 -11.65
CA PHE A 3 -6.72 -5.34 -10.33
C PHE A 3 -8.05 -6.06 -10.11
N ALA A 4 -8.27 -7.21 -10.76
CA ALA A 4 -9.53 -7.95 -10.67
C ALA A 4 -10.77 -7.03 -10.59
N ASP A 5 -11.62 -7.18 -9.57
CA ASP A 5 -12.79 -6.34 -9.30
C ASP A 5 -12.53 -5.27 -8.23
N LEU A 6 -11.26 -4.97 -7.92
CA LEU A 6 -10.90 -3.97 -6.92
C LEU A 6 -11.23 -2.55 -7.44
N PRO A 7 -11.84 -1.68 -6.61
CA PRO A 7 -12.18 -0.32 -6.98
C PRO A 7 -10.93 0.57 -6.95
N VAL A 8 -10.11 0.47 -7.99
CA VAL A 8 -8.82 1.16 -8.08
C VAL A 8 -8.91 2.47 -8.86
N THR A 9 -8.31 3.52 -8.34
CA THR A 9 -7.98 4.75 -9.07
C THR A 9 -6.52 5.07 -8.80
N ALA A 10 -5.70 5.21 -9.84
CA ALA A 10 -4.26 5.41 -9.71
C ALA A 10 -3.67 6.20 -10.88
N ASP A 11 -2.59 6.89 -10.60
CA ASP A 11 -1.71 7.52 -11.57
C ASP A 11 -0.48 6.64 -11.79
N ALA A 12 -0.14 6.38 -13.05
CA ALA A 12 1.02 5.57 -13.43
C ALA A 12 2.24 6.45 -13.67
N TYR A 13 3.42 5.94 -13.27
CA TYR A 13 4.71 6.57 -13.47
C TYR A 13 5.52 5.77 -14.47
N PHE A 14 6.07 6.46 -15.47
CA PHE A 14 6.87 5.86 -16.54
C PHE A 14 8.29 6.42 -16.50
N ASP A 15 9.24 5.57 -16.89
CA ASP A 15 10.62 5.96 -17.12
C ASP A 15 10.69 6.88 -18.35
N ALA A 16 11.33 8.04 -18.21
CA ALA A 16 11.35 9.05 -19.28
C ALA A 16 12.19 8.64 -20.50
N ASP A 17 13.14 7.72 -20.35
CA ASP A 17 14.06 7.32 -21.42
C ASP A 17 13.52 6.12 -22.20
N ASN A 18 12.98 5.12 -21.51
CA ASN A 18 12.53 3.87 -22.12
C ASN A 18 11.00 3.66 -22.09
N HIS A 19 10.24 4.59 -21.52
CA HIS A 19 8.77 4.57 -21.44
C HIS A 19 8.18 3.32 -20.78
N ASN A 20 8.99 2.53 -20.06
CA ASN A 20 8.47 1.43 -19.27
C ASN A 20 7.86 1.96 -17.98
N ILE A 21 6.78 1.31 -17.54
CA ILE A 21 6.20 1.61 -16.24
C ILE A 21 7.21 1.35 -15.10
N LEU A 22 7.29 2.29 -14.17
CA LEU A 22 8.03 2.21 -12.92
C LEU A 22 7.12 1.72 -11.78
N GLY A 23 5.85 2.09 -11.84
CA GLY A 23 4.83 1.73 -10.87
C GLY A 23 3.62 2.66 -10.98
N PHE A 24 2.76 2.65 -9.97
CA PHE A 24 1.64 3.56 -9.85
C PHE A 24 1.35 3.88 -8.39
N GLU A 25 0.77 5.05 -8.17
CA GLU A 25 0.26 5.50 -6.87
C GLU A 25 -1.23 5.77 -6.99
N GLY A 26 -2.00 5.36 -6.00
CA GLY A 26 -3.43 5.52 -6.04
C GLY A 26 -4.13 5.03 -4.79
N LYS A 27 -5.37 4.60 -4.97
CA LYS A 27 -6.20 4.06 -3.90
C LYS A 27 -6.98 2.83 -4.34
N ILE A 28 -7.22 1.94 -3.38
CA ILE A 28 -8.24 0.89 -3.43
C ILE A 28 -9.35 1.32 -2.47
N GLY A 29 -10.45 1.85 -3.00
CA GLY A 29 -11.42 2.57 -2.18
C GLY A 29 -10.75 3.74 -1.44
N ASP A 30 -10.74 3.67 -0.10
CA ASP A 30 -10.12 4.70 0.75
C ASP A 30 -8.68 4.36 1.19
N THR A 31 -8.18 3.15 0.90
CA THR A 31 -6.81 2.73 1.22
C THR A 31 -5.83 3.25 0.18
N ARG A 32 -4.83 4.02 0.62
CA ARG A 32 -3.71 4.44 -0.25
C ARG A 32 -2.89 3.22 -0.63
N MET A 33 -2.47 3.15 -1.88
CA MET A 33 -1.66 2.08 -2.42
C MET A 33 -0.56 2.68 -3.30
N VAL A 34 0.64 2.15 -3.16
CA VAL A 34 1.75 2.36 -4.10
C VAL A 34 2.26 0.98 -4.50
N VAL A 35 2.42 0.76 -5.80
CA VAL A 35 3.08 -0.44 -6.33
C VAL A 35 4.20 0.03 -7.23
N SER A 36 5.40 -0.46 -6.98
CA SER A 36 6.58 -0.15 -7.78
C SER A 36 7.33 -1.42 -8.12
N LYS A 37 8.13 -1.37 -9.19
CA LYS A 37 9.16 -2.39 -9.41
C LYS A 37 10.11 -2.42 -8.21
N GLN A 38 10.61 -3.60 -7.85
CA GLN A 38 11.58 -3.73 -6.77
C GLN A 38 12.80 -2.82 -7.00
N GLY A 39 13.22 -2.13 -5.94
CA GLY A 39 14.31 -1.16 -5.98
C GLY A 39 13.93 0.23 -6.49
N VAL A 40 12.71 0.43 -7.02
CA VAL A 40 12.14 1.74 -7.32
C VAL A 40 11.35 2.23 -6.13
N ASN A 41 11.73 3.39 -5.58
CA ASN A 41 10.97 4.04 -4.53
C ASN A 41 10.11 5.17 -5.12
N LEU A 42 8.79 4.99 -5.07
CA LEU A 42 7.82 6.03 -5.44
C LEU A 42 7.26 6.79 -4.23
N LEU A 43 7.55 6.32 -3.00
CA LEU A 43 7.11 7.00 -1.79
C LEU A 43 8.01 8.20 -1.50
N ASP A 44 7.39 9.33 -1.21
CA ASP A 44 8.05 10.55 -0.74
C ASP A 44 8.28 10.56 0.79
N THR A 45 7.78 9.54 1.48
CA THR A 45 7.73 9.46 2.94
C THR A 45 8.61 8.32 3.44
N ILE A 46 9.44 8.61 4.44
CA ILE A 46 10.18 7.59 5.20
C ILE A 46 9.40 7.32 6.48
N ILE A 47 9.05 6.05 6.70
CA ILE A 47 8.41 5.61 7.93
C ILE A 47 9.49 5.15 8.90
N ASP A 48 9.82 6.02 9.85
CA ASP A 48 10.73 5.70 10.96
C ASP A 48 9.93 5.10 12.13
N GLY A 49 9.56 3.83 11.99
CA GLY A 49 8.72 3.10 12.95
C GLY A 49 9.13 1.64 13.07
N ASN A 50 8.71 1.00 14.16
CA ASN A 50 8.91 -0.44 14.31
C ASN A 50 7.86 -1.19 13.50
N THR A 51 8.31 -2.03 12.57
CA THR A 51 7.46 -3.00 11.88
C THR A 51 7.57 -4.37 12.54
N ILE A 52 6.52 -5.17 12.37
CA ILE A 52 6.52 -6.59 12.67
C ILE A 52 6.31 -7.32 11.35
N THR A 53 7.23 -8.23 11.04
CA THR A 53 7.08 -9.13 9.91
C THR A 53 6.13 -10.27 10.29
N SER A 54 5.16 -10.55 9.43
CA SER A 54 4.26 -11.71 9.52
C SER A 54 4.08 -12.32 8.14
N SER A 55 3.66 -13.59 8.06
CA SER A 55 3.47 -14.27 6.78
C SER A 55 2.01 -14.64 6.58
N VAL A 56 1.44 -14.31 5.42
CA VAL A 56 0.06 -14.62 5.03
C VAL A 56 0.08 -15.25 3.64
N ASP A 57 -0.44 -16.46 3.51
CA ASP A 57 -0.42 -17.24 2.26
C ASP A 57 0.96 -17.33 1.58
N GLY A 58 2.02 -17.33 2.39
CA GLY A 58 3.41 -17.40 1.92
C GLY A 58 4.02 -16.06 1.47
N VAL A 59 3.29 -14.96 1.66
CA VAL A 59 3.78 -13.58 1.46
C VAL A 59 4.20 -13.01 2.81
N ASP A 60 5.47 -12.63 2.91
CA ASP A 60 5.98 -11.93 4.09
C ASP A 60 5.60 -10.44 4.02
N ILE A 61 5.02 -9.95 5.11
CA ILE A 61 4.42 -8.63 5.24
C ILE A 61 5.06 -7.92 6.42
N ASP A 62 5.71 -6.79 6.15
CA ASP A 62 6.21 -5.87 7.15
C ASP A 62 5.13 -4.83 7.44
N ALA A 63 4.46 -4.97 8.59
CA ALA A 63 3.36 -4.08 8.98
C ALA A 63 3.68 -3.28 10.24
N GLY A 64 3.13 -2.08 10.31
CA GLY A 64 3.28 -1.20 11.47
C GLY A 64 2.12 -0.23 11.60
N TYR A 65 2.18 0.58 12.64
CA TYR A 65 1.25 1.68 12.82
C TYR A 65 1.90 2.83 13.59
N PHE A 66 1.32 4.02 13.45
CA PHE A 66 1.64 5.14 14.33
C PHE A 66 0.39 5.97 14.64
N VAL A 67 0.44 6.69 15.74
CA VAL A 67 -0.63 7.57 16.19
C VAL A 67 -0.14 9.01 16.14
N THR A 68 -0.91 9.89 15.52
CA THR A 68 -0.56 11.32 15.42
C THR A 68 -0.69 12.01 16.78
N LYS A 69 -0.11 13.21 16.88
CA LYS A 69 -0.52 14.15 17.93
C LYS A 69 -2.01 14.51 17.75
N SER A 70 -2.66 14.88 18.85
CA SER A 70 -4.02 15.41 18.80
C SER A 70 -4.07 16.67 17.94
N ASN A 71 -5.10 16.78 17.10
CA ASN A 71 -5.42 18.02 16.41
C ASN A 71 -6.03 19.06 17.38
N SER A 72 -6.45 20.23 16.86
CA SER A 72 -7.03 21.31 17.66
C SER A 72 -8.34 20.95 18.38
N GLN A 73 -8.98 19.84 18.02
CA GLN A 73 -10.19 19.31 18.65
C GLN A 73 -9.88 18.18 19.66
N GLY A 74 -8.61 17.87 19.90
CA GLY A 74 -8.19 16.77 20.78
C GLY A 74 -8.18 15.39 20.10
N ILE A 75 -8.56 15.30 18.82
CA ILE A 75 -8.70 14.04 18.09
C ILE A 75 -7.34 13.59 17.55
N LYS A 76 -7.00 12.31 17.75
CA LYS A 76 -5.82 11.66 17.20
C LYS A 76 -6.21 10.75 16.03
N THR A 77 -5.32 10.65 15.06
CA THR A 77 -5.44 9.72 13.94
C THR A 77 -4.50 8.54 14.18
N VAL A 78 -4.98 7.33 13.93
CA VAL A 78 -4.13 6.14 13.81
C VAL A 78 -3.94 5.83 12.32
N ILE A 79 -2.71 5.51 11.95
CA ILE A 79 -2.32 5.21 10.59
C ILE A 79 -1.67 3.82 10.62
N TYR A 80 -2.32 2.86 9.99
CA TYR A 80 -1.78 1.52 9.77
C TYR A 80 -1.19 1.45 8.37
N TYR A 81 -0.06 0.77 8.24
CA TYR A 81 0.60 0.59 6.96
C TYR A 81 1.24 -0.79 6.88
N ALA A 82 1.44 -1.25 5.65
CA ALA A 82 2.17 -2.48 5.37
C ALA A 82 2.97 -2.35 4.07
N THR A 83 4.14 -2.98 4.07
CA THR A 83 4.98 -3.16 2.88
C THR A 83 5.22 -4.64 2.68
N PHE A 84 5.11 -5.10 1.45
CA PHE A 84 5.39 -6.49 1.08
C PHE A 84 5.77 -6.59 -0.40
N ASP A 85 6.55 -7.61 -0.73
CA ASP A 85 6.89 -7.91 -2.12
C ASP A 85 5.92 -8.96 -2.69
N MET A 86 5.50 -8.76 -3.93
CA MET A 86 4.68 -9.72 -4.67
C MET A 86 5.17 -9.83 -6.12
N GLY A 87 5.87 -10.94 -6.41
CA GLY A 87 6.59 -11.11 -7.68
C GLY A 87 7.78 -10.16 -7.77
N GLU A 88 7.86 -9.39 -8.86
CA GLU A 88 8.92 -8.41 -9.11
C GLU A 88 8.57 -6.99 -8.62
N ASN A 89 7.49 -6.86 -7.83
CA ASN A 89 6.98 -5.58 -7.37
C ASN A 89 7.01 -5.48 -5.85
N THR A 90 7.26 -4.28 -5.35
CA THR A 90 7.06 -3.89 -3.96
C THR A 90 5.73 -3.15 -3.85
N ILE A 91 4.94 -3.51 -2.84
CA ILE A 91 3.61 -2.97 -2.59
C ILE A 91 3.63 -2.30 -1.22
N TYR A 92 3.16 -1.05 -1.19
CA TYR A 92 2.88 -0.31 0.03
C TYR A 92 1.39 -0.01 0.10
N VAL A 93 0.79 -0.21 1.27
CA VAL A 93 -0.59 0.20 1.53
C VAL A 93 -0.68 0.93 2.87
N GLU A 94 -1.57 1.92 2.92
CA GLU A 94 -1.83 2.72 4.11
C GLU A 94 -3.32 3.02 4.26
N TYR A 95 -3.82 2.84 5.48
CA TYR A 95 -5.17 3.23 5.84
C TYR A 95 -5.19 3.93 7.19
N SER A 96 -5.99 4.99 7.30
CA SER A 96 -6.03 5.84 8.48
C SER A 96 -7.44 6.17 8.91
N GLY A 97 -7.58 6.48 10.20
CA GLY A 97 -8.85 6.87 10.80
C GLY A 97 -8.66 7.38 12.21
N VAL A 98 -9.75 7.60 12.93
CA VAL A 98 -9.69 8.08 14.31
C VAL A 98 -9.12 6.99 15.23
N GLU A 99 -8.25 7.35 16.18
CA GLU A 99 -7.56 6.40 17.07
C GLU A 99 -8.54 5.50 17.88
N ASN A 100 -9.68 6.05 18.29
CA ASN A 100 -10.70 5.29 19.03
C ASN A 100 -11.41 4.22 18.19
N GLU A 101 -11.26 4.26 16.87
CA GLU A 101 -11.75 3.25 15.92
C GLU A 101 -10.62 2.37 15.38
N SER A 102 -9.46 2.35 16.06
CA SER A 102 -8.24 1.68 15.59
C SER A 102 -8.42 0.23 15.13
N GLU A 103 -9.26 -0.55 15.81
CA GLU A 103 -9.54 -1.92 15.40
C GLU A 103 -10.24 -2.00 14.04
N THR A 104 -11.23 -1.13 13.80
CA THR A 104 -11.91 -1.02 12.50
C THR A 104 -10.92 -0.57 11.42
N VAL A 105 -10.09 0.44 11.71
CA VAL A 105 -9.07 0.94 10.76
C VAL A 105 -8.08 -0.18 10.38
N LYS A 106 -7.59 -0.92 11.38
CA LYS A 106 -6.70 -2.07 11.18
C LYS A 106 -7.36 -3.14 10.30
N ASN A 107 -8.61 -3.51 10.60
CA ASN A 107 -9.30 -4.57 9.86
C ASN A 107 -9.55 -4.18 8.40
N ASN A 108 -9.87 -2.91 8.11
CA ASN A 108 -10.01 -2.42 6.73
C ASN A 108 -8.70 -2.53 5.93
N LEU A 109 -7.55 -2.26 6.56
CA LEU A 109 -6.25 -2.45 5.92
C LEU A 109 -5.99 -3.94 5.66
N VAL A 110 -6.25 -4.80 6.65
CA VAL A 110 -6.08 -6.26 6.52
C VAL A 110 -6.92 -6.81 5.36
N ASP A 111 -8.19 -6.43 5.27
CA ASP A 111 -9.07 -6.84 4.16
C ASP A 111 -8.52 -6.41 2.80
N THR A 112 -7.88 -5.25 2.72
CA THR A 112 -7.25 -4.76 1.48
C THR A 112 -6.02 -5.58 1.12
N ILE A 113 -5.17 -5.89 2.11
CA ILE A 113 -3.98 -6.73 1.93
C ILE A 113 -4.37 -8.14 1.46
N LEU A 114 -5.38 -8.74 2.08
CA LEU A 114 -5.86 -10.08 1.69
C LEU A 114 -6.34 -10.09 0.23
N LYS A 115 -7.14 -9.10 -0.18
CA LYS A 115 -7.61 -9.01 -1.58
C LYS A 115 -6.46 -8.77 -2.57
N LEU A 116 -5.41 -8.06 -2.16
CA LEU A 116 -4.21 -7.86 -2.98
C LEU A 116 -3.44 -9.18 -3.16
N ILE A 117 -3.31 -9.97 -2.10
CA ILE A 117 -2.70 -11.30 -2.16
C ILE A 117 -3.54 -12.24 -3.04
N GLU A 118 -4.86 -12.23 -2.88
CA GLU A 118 -5.80 -13.00 -3.71
C GLU A 118 -5.76 -12.60 -5.20
N ASN A 119 -5.55 -11.31 -5.49
CA ASN A 119 -5.35 -10.82 -6.87
C ASN A 119 -4.08 -11.39 -7.51
N GLY A 120 -3.08 -11.71 -6.71
CA GLY A 120 -1.79 -12.23 -7.16
C GLY A 120 -0.89 -11.16 -7.77
N ALA A 121 0.32 -11.59 -8.16
CA ALA A 121 1.38 -10.70 -8.62
C ALA A 121 0.98 -9.86 -9.84
N PHE A 122 1.32 -8.57 -9.77
CA PHE A 122 1.10 -7.64 -10.87
C PHE A 122 2.09 -7.88 -12.00
N ASP A 123 1.59 -8.17 -13.20
CA ASP A 123 2.41 -8.15 -14.41
C ASP A 123 2.42 -6.73 -15.00
N LEU A 124 3.40 -5.92 -14.57
CA LEU A 124 3.60 -4.57 -15.08
C LEU A 124 4.33 -4.55 -16.44
N SER A 125 4.88 -5.68 -16.90
CA SER A 125 5.66 -5.72 -18.15
C SER A 125 4.84 -5.39 -19.40
N GLN A 126 3.51 -5.51 -19.30
CA GLN A 126 2.56 -5.29 -20.39
C GLN A 126 2.10 -3.83 -20.50
N ILE A 127 2.57 -2.91 -19.63
CA ILE A 127 2.13 -1.52 -19.59
C ILE A 127 3.26 -0.59 -20.05
N GLN A 128 2.99 0.14 -21.13
CA GLN A 128 3.88 1.15 -21.74
C GLN A 128 3.04 2.38 -22.08
N GLU A 129 3.70 3.55 -22.10
CA GLU A 129 3.09 4.83 -22.49
C GLU A 129 2.75 4.89 -23.99
#